data_AF-A0A0N4TAR3-F1
#
_entry.id   AF-A0A0N4TAR3-F1
#
_cell.length_a   1.000
_cell.length_b   1.000
_cell.length_c   1.000
_cell.angle_alpha   90.00
_cell.angle_beta   90.00
_cell.angle_gamma   90.00
#
_symmetry.space_group_name_H-M   'P 1'
#
loop_
_entity.id
_entity.type
_entity.pdbx_description
1 polymer ?
#
loop_
_entity_poly.entity_id
_entity_poly.type
_entity_poly.pdbx_seq_one_letter_code
_entity_poly.pdbx_strand_id
1 'polypeptide(L)'
;MEYRNILLRFTVNDHKAQRHLLGGIEQLISKHLDTLFPKSAHIIKALYDNDVVEEEVLLAWGEKPSKKYVKKKLCVEIIAKAQPVLDWLKNAEEDESDDENDEDGAIEFDDRARKVGTIEMDAAKKINGTALIEKIKTEEDGEVDIDDI
;
A
#
# COMPACT_ATOMS: atom_id res chain seq x y z
N MET A 1 -10.69 -6.21 23.81
CA MET A 1 -11.43 -5.34 22.88
C MET A 1 -12.84 -5.06 23.38
N GLU A 2 -13.02 -4.65 24.64
CA GLU A 2 -14.34 -4.58 25.28
C GLU A 2 -15.26 -3.50 24.68
N TYR A 3 -14.67 -2.43 24.10
CA TYR A 3 -15.42 -1.27 23.59
C TYR A 3 -15.34 -1.07 22.06
N ARG A 4 -14.65 -1.95 21.33
CA ARG A 4 -14.45 -1.82 19.87
C ARG A 4 -15.78 -1.67 19.13
N ASN A 5 -16.73 -2.57 19.39
CA ASN A 5 -18.04 -2.58 18.71
C ASN A 5 -18.86 -1.31 19.00
N ILE A 6 -18.69 -0.71 20.17
CA ILE A 6 -19.39 0.53 20.52
C ILE A 6 -18.79 1.69 19.74
N LEU A 7 -17.46 1.78 19.68
CA LEU A 7 -16.77 2.83 18.91
C LEU A 7 -17.09 2.73 17.41
N LEU A 8 -17.08 1.52 16.85
CA LEU A 8 -17.41 1.29 15.44
C LEU A 8 -18.81 1.74 15.05
N ARG A 9 -19.80 1.61 15.95
CA ARG A 9 -21.17 2.12 15.68
C ARG A 9 -21.20 3.63 15.44
N PHE A 10 -20.19 4.36 15.91
CA PHE A 10 -20.07 5.80 15.68
C PHE A 10 -19.12 6.14 14.54
N THR A 11 -18.11 5.32 14.26
CA THR A 11 -17.03 5.68 13.33
C THR A 11 -17.13 5.04 11.95
N VAL A 12 -17.88 3.96 11.79
CA VAL A 12 -18.05 3.27 10.50
C VAL A 12 -18.57 4.24 9.44
N ASN A 13 -17.83 4.36 8.34
CA ASN A 13 -18.14 5.21 7.18
C ASN A 13 -18.39 6.70 7.54
N ASP A 14 -17.90 7.17 8.69
CA ASP A 14 -18.04 8.56 9.13
C ASP A 14 -16.70 9.16 9.56
N HIS A 15 -15.99 9.72 8.58
CA HIS A 15 -14.74 10.47 8.79
C HIS A 15 -14.91 11.68 9.70
N LYS A 16 -16.10 12.26 9.79
CA LYS A 16 -16.35 13.38 10.70
C LYS A 16 -16.37 12.85 12.14
N ALA A 17 -17.05 11.75 12.42
CA ALA A 17 -17.05 11.12 13.73
C ALA A 17 -15.65 10.65 14.14
N GLN A 18 -14.90 10.03 13.22
CA GLN A 18 -13.50 9.62 13.44
C GLN A 18 -12.60 10.81 13.85
N ARG A 19 -12.73 11.96 13.16
CA ARG A 19 -12.00 13.19 13.55
C ARG A 19 -12.40 13.75 14.90
N HIS A 20 -13.67 13.61 15.30
CA HIS A 20 -14.10 14.01 16.65
C HIS A 20 -13.57 13.04 17.72
N LEU A 21 -13.49 11.74 17.40
CA LEU A 21 -12.88 10.75 18.29
C LEU A 21 -11.41 11.07 18.54
N LEU A 22 -10.62 11.35 17.49
CA LEU A 22 -9.22 11.77 17.63
C LEU A 22 -9.07 13.02 18.52
N GLY A 23 -9.95 14.01 18.34
CA GLY A 23 -10.01 15.16 19.24
C GLY A 23 -10.33 14.81 20.70
N GLY A 24 -11.20 13.83 20.92
CA GLY A 24 -11.47 13.29 22.25
C GLY A 24 -10.26 12.59 22.87
N ILE A 25 -9.49 11.84 22.07
CA ILE A 25 -8.24 11.21 22.49
C ILE A 25 -7.18 12.26 22.87
N GLU A 26 -7.06 13.35 22.11
CA GLU A 26 -6.17 14.47 22.47
C GLU A 26 -6.54 15.07 23.84
N GLN A 27 -7.83 15.26 24.11
CA GLN A 27 -8.30 15.75 25.42
C GLN A 27 -8.03 14.75 26.54
N LEU A 28 -8.15 13.46 26.26
CA LEU A 28 -7.86 12.41 27.24
C LEU A 28 -6.37 12.39 27.59
N ILE A 29 -5.49 12.50 26.58
CA ILE A 29 -4.04 12.61 26.78
C ILE A 29 -3.72 13.90 27.57
N SER A 30 -4.37 15.01 27.23
CA SER A 30 -4.19 16.27 27.96
C SER A 30 -4.56 16.17 29.45
N LYS A 31 -5.50 15.30 29.83
CA LYS A 31 -5.88 15.09 31.24
C LYS A 31 -4.93 14.16 31.98
N HIS A 32 -4.31 13.22 31.27
CA HIS A 32 -3.47 12.17 31.84
C HIS A 32 -2.07 12.14 31.21
N LEU A 33 -1.44 13.32 31.15
CA LEU A 33 -0.23 13.56 30.34
C LEU A 33 0.90 12.61 30.73
N ASP A 34 1.19 12.43 32.02
CA ASP A 34 2.29 11.59 32.49
C ASP A 34 2.18 10.11 32.07
N THR A 35 0.96 9.63 31.82
CA THR A 35 0.69 8.20 31.58
C THR A 35 0.36 7.89 30.13
N LEU A 36 -0.40 8.77 29.46
CA LEU A 36 -0.90 8.54 28.10
C LEU A 36 -0.04 9.20 27.05
N PHE A 37 0.65 10.31 27.35
CA PHE A 37 1.49 11.00 26.39
C PHE A 37 2.61 10.12 25.83
N PRO A 38 3.35 9.33 26.65
CA PRO A 38 4.36 8.40 26.13
C PRO A 38 3.76 7.27 25.27
N LYS A 39 2.47 6.98 25.45
CA LYS A 39 1.74 5.92 24.76
C LYS A 39 0.99 6.42 23.51
N SER A 40 1.14 7.70 23.14
CA SER A 40 0.39 8.30 22.03
C SER A 40 0.49 7.49 20.74
N ALA A 41 1.69 7.07 20.33
CA ALA A 41 1.88 6.19 19.17
C ALA A 41 1.06 4.89 19.27
N HIS A 42 1.15 4.20 20.42
CA HIS A 42 0.44 2.93 20.63
C HIS A 42 -1.08 3.12 20.61
N ILE A 43 -1.59 4.24 21.14
CA ILE A 43 -3.02 4.56 21.11
C ILE A 43 -3.48 4.77 19.66
N ILE A 44 -2.74 5.56 18.89
CA ILE A 44 -3.07 5.82 17.47
C ILE A 44 -3.03 4.52 16.66
N LYS A 45 -1.97 3.71 16.82
CA LYS A 45 -1.89 2.41 16.15
C LYS A 45 -3.02 1.47 16.57
N ALA A 46 -3.41 1.45 17.85
CA ALA A 46 -4.53 0.64 18.30
C ALA A 46 -5.88 1.08 17.68
N LEU A 47 -6.06 2.37 17.41
CA LEU A 47 -7.26 2.86 16.72
C LEU A 47 -7.31 2.37 15.27
N TYR A 48 -6.16 2.37 14.59
CA TYR A 48 -6.00 1.81 13.25
C TYR A 48 -6.21 0.29 13.24
N ASP A 49 -5.46 -0.46 14.05
CA ASP A 49 -5.50 -1.94 14.11
C ASP A 49 -6.90 -2.51 14.48
N ASN A 50 -7.79 -1.69 15.05
CA ASN A 50 -9.16 -2.08 15.41
C ASN A 50 -10.22 -1.53 14.44
N ASP A 51 -9.82 -0.96 13.30
CA ASP A 51 -10.69 -0.36 12.28
C ASP A 51 -11.54 0.81 12.81
N VAL A 52 -11.12 1.43 13.92
CA VAL A 52 -11.89 2.51 14.54
C VAL A 52 -11.68 3.82 13.80
N VAL A 53 -10.48 4.04 13.26
CA VAL A 53 -10.12 5.21 12.48
C VAL A 53 -9.39 4.76 11.22
N GLU A 54 -9.84 5.26 10.08
CA GLU A 54 -9.26 4.96 8.78
C GLU A 54 -7.94 5.71 8.57
N GLU A 55 -7.11 5.17 7.68
CA GLU A 55 -5.80 5.70 7.35
C GLU A 55 -5.86 7.16 6.87
N GLU A 56 -6.73 7.46 5.91
CA GLU A 56 -6.91 8.81 5.36
C GLU A 56 -7.16 9.83 6.48
N VAL A 57 -7.95 9.46 7.49
CA VAL A 57 -8.29 10.33 8.61
C VAL A 57 -7.10 10.53 9.55
N LEU A 58 -6.29 9.48 9.77
CA LEU A 58 -5.07 9.57 10.58
C LEU A 58 -4.01 10.45 9.91
N LEU A 59 -3.78 10.27 8.60
CA LEU A 59 -2.84 11.06 7.83
C LEU A 59 -3.28 12.54 7.79
N ALA A 60 -4.55 12.80 7.47
CA ALA A 60 -5.10 14.16 7.47
C ALA A 60 -5.04 14.84 8.85
N TRP A 61 -5.21 14.08 9.94
CA TRP A 61 -5.06 14.58 11.31
C TRP A 61 -3.60 14.93 11.61
N GLY A 62 -2.65 14.07 11.23
CA GLY A 62 -1.23 14.29 11.43
C GLY A 62 -0.68 15.53 10.70
N GLU A 63 -1.22 15.84 9.52
CA GLU A 63 -0.81 17.00 8.73
C GLU A 63 -1.34 18.34 9.25
N LYS A 64 -2.54 18.33 9.84
CA LYS A 64 -3.28 19.55 10.20
C LYS A 64 -3.52 19.64 11.72
N PRO A 65 -2.49 19.95 12.51
CA PRO A 65 -2.64 20.16 13.94
C PRO A 65 -3.64 21.27 14.24
N SER A 66 -4.67 20.93 15.01
CA SER A 66 -5.78 21.82 15.33
C SER A 66 -5.69 22.37 16.76
N LYS A 67 -6.30 23.52 16.99
CA LYS A 67 -6.48 24.11 18.33
C LYS A 67 -7.91 23.92 18.88
N LYS A 68 -8.72 23.09 18.21
CA LYS A 68 -10.15 22.91 18.53
C LYS A 68 -10.35 22.21 19.88
N TYR A 69 -9.54 21.21 20.18
CA TYR A 69 -9.73 20.34 21.35
C TYR A 69 -8.70 20.54 22.44
N VAL A 70 -7.44 20.82 22.07
CA VAL A 70 -6.32 21.10 22.98
C VAL A 70 -5.50 22.29 22.49
N LYS A 71 -4.56 22.77 23.32
CA LYS A 71 -3.62 23.81 22.91
C LYS A 71 -2.80 23.35 21.71
N LYS A 72 -2.61 24.22 20.70
CA LYS A 72 -1.89 23.87 19.46
C LYS A 72 -0.51 23.26 19.71
N LYS A 73 0.23 23.76 20.72
CA LYS A 73 1.54 23.20 21.10
C LYS A 73 1.45 21.73 21.52
N LEU A 74 0.49 21.39 22.37
CA LEU A 74 0.29 20.02 22.84
C LEU A 74 -0.17 19.09 21.71
N CYS A 75 -1.05 19.56 20.81
CA CYS A 75 -1.45 18.80 19.62
C CYS A 75 -0.23 18.43 18.75
N VAL A 76 0.65 19.40 18.49
CA VAL A 76 1.91 19.17 17.75
C VAL A 76 2.81 18.17 18.49
N GLU A 77 2.92 18.26 19.81
CA GLU A 77 3.70 17.30 20.61
C GLU A 77 3.12 15.88 20.59
N ILE A 78 1.80 15.73 20.62
CA ILE A 78 1.12 14.43 20.51
C ILE A 78 1.34 13.83 19.11
N ILE A 79 1.17 14.64 18.07
CA ILE A 79 1.42 14.23 16.68
C ILE A 79 2.89 13.85 16.50
N ALA A 80 3.83 14.60 17.10
CA ALA A 80 5.25 14.29 17.09
C ALA A 80 5.54 12.90 17.70
N LYS A 81 4.83 12.53 18.77
CA LYS A 81 4.93 11.19 19.37
C LYS A 81 4.30 10.11 18.49
N ALA A 82 3.29 10.44 17.70
CA ALA A 82 2.62 9.51 16.80
C ALA A 82 3.28 9.41 15.41
N GLN A 83 4.29 10.24 15.08
CA GLN A 83 4.97 10.23 13.79
C GLN A 83 5.40 8.84 13.31
N PRO A 84 5.99 7.96 14.14
CA PRO A 84 6.41 6.64 13.67
C PRO A 84 5.25 5.79 13.10
N VAL A 85 4.02 6.00 13.58
CA VAL A 85 2.83 5.32 13.06
C VAL A 85 2.35 5.97 11.76
N LEU A 86 2.40 7.30 11.69
CA LEU A 86 2.00 8.04 10.49
C LEU A 86 2.96 7.77 9.32
N ASP A 87 4.26 7.69 9.58
CA ASP A 87 5.26 7.34 8.59
C ASP A 87 5.12 5.88 8.14
N TRP A 88 4.82 4.97 9.08
CA TRP A 88 4.53 3.57 8.76
C TRP A 88 3.30 3.41 7.85
N LEU A 89 2.23 4.17 8.10
CA LEU A 89 1.04 4.17 7.25
C LEU A 89 1.35 4.67 5.84
N LYS A 90 2.07 5.80 5.71
CA LYS A 90 2.43 6.36 4.40
C LYS A 90 3.26 5.40 3.54
N ASN A 91 4.23 4.72 4.14
CA ASN A 91 5.09 3.81 3.40
C ASN A 91 4.33 2.55 2.95
N ALA A 92 3.32 2.11 3.70
CA ALA A 92 2.50 0.96 3.32
C ALA A 92 1.69 1.21 2.03
N GLU A 93 1.27 2.46 1.78
CA GLU A 93 0.58 2.85 0.55
C GLU A 93 1.54 2.85 -0.66
N GLU A 94 2.81 3.22 -0.47
CA GLU A 94 3.81 3.24 -1.55
C GLU A 94 4.22 1.82 -2.01
N ASP A 95 4.37 0.86 -1.08
CA ASP A 95 4.77 -0.54 -1.39
C ASP A 95 3.69 -1.35 -2.15
N GLU A 96 2.39 -1.02 -2.03
CA GLU A 96 1.32 -1.70 -2.79
C GLU A 96 1.25 -1.27 -4.27
N SER A 97 2.01 -0.24 -4.66
CA SER A 97 1.99 0.35 -6.00
C SER A 97 3.17 -0.04 -6.91
N ASP A 98 4.09 -0.89 -6.43
CA ASP A 98 5.34 -1.24 -7.14
C ASP A 98 5.46 -2.75 -7.52
N ASP A 99 4.36 -3.49 -7.56
CA ASP A 99 4.35 -4.94 -7.93
C ASP A 99 3.76 -5.21 -9.33
N GLU A 100 4.12 -4.38 -10.32
CA GLU A 100 3.91 -4.65 -11.76
C GLU A 100 5.12 -4.25 -12.62
N ASN A 101 6.34 -4.58 -12.20
CA ASN A 101 7.48 -4.58 -13.13
C ASN A 101 8.56 -5.59 -12.73
N ASP A 102 8.21 -6.88 -12.81
CA ASP A 102 9.20 -7.97 -12.84
C ASP A 102 9.91 -7.91 -14.21
N GLU A 103 10.84 -6.96 -14.31
CA GLU A 103 11.75 -6.74 -15.42
C GLU A 103 12.59 -8.01 -15.63
N ASP A 104 12.36 -8.67 -16.75
CA ASP A 104 13.09 -9.83 -17.27
C ASP A 104 14.62 -9.64 -17.10
N GLY A 105 15.14 -10.15 -15.98
CA GLY A 105 16.57 -10.28 -15.73
C GLY A 105 17.16 -11.32 -16.67
N ALA A 106 17.50 -10.90 -17.89
CA ALA A 106 18.27 -11.70 -18.84
C ALA A 106 19.61 -12.11 -18.20
N ILE A 107 19.68 -13.35 -17.73
CA ILE A 107 20.93 -13.98 -17.30
C ILE A 107 21.76 -14.18 -18.57
N GLU A 108 22.69 -13.27 -18.84
CA GLU A 108 23.72 -13.46 -19.86
C GLU A 108 24.59 -14.66 -19.45
N PHE A 109 24.38 -15.80 -20.10
CA PHE A 109 25.27 -16.94 -19.97
C PHE A 109 26.63 -16.60 -20.58
N ASP A 110 27.67 -16.50 -19.75
CA ASP A 110 29.05 -16.33 -20.18
C ASP A 110 29.50 -17.56 -20.99
N ASP A 111 29.64 -17.39 -22.31
CA ASP A 111 29.99 -18.43 -23.30
C ASP A 111 31.41 -19.01 -23.15
N ARG A 112 32.18 -18.59 -22.13
CA ARG A 112 33.59 -18.99 -21.97
C ARG A 112 33.81 -20.42 -21.47
N ALA A 113 32.76 -21.14 -21.10
CA ALA A 113 32.86 -22.51 -20.56
C ALA A 113 33.03 -23.61 -21.62
N ARG A 114 32.91 -23.32 -22.92
CA ARG A 114 33.13 -24.33 -23.99
C ARG A 114 34.58 -24.43 -24.42
N LYS A 115 35.48 -24.83 -23.52
CA LYS A 115 36.84 -25.23 -23.93
C LYS A 115 37.32 -26.49 -23.23
N VAL A 116 36.70 -27.64 -23.54
CA VAL A 116 37.42 -28.92 -23.52
C VAL A 116 36.73 -29.95 -24.44
N GLY A 117 37.49 -30.51 -25.41
CA GLY A 117 37.38 -31.91 -25.80
C GLY A 117 36.60 -32.29 -27.07
N THR A 118 37.35 -32.58 -28.15
CA THR A 118 37.17 -33.68 -29.15
C THR A 118 35.93 -33.61 -30.09
N ILE A 119 35.95 -33.87 -31.41
CA ILE A 119 36.89 -34.30 -32.48
C ILE A 119 36.27 -33.79 -33.81
N GLU A 120 37.11 -33.44 -34.80
CA GLU A 120 36.72 -33.01 -36.16
C GLU A 120 36.03 -34.13 -36.96
N MET A 121 34.99 -33.79 -37.76
CA MET A 121 34.67 -34.49 -39.00
C MET A 121 34.07 -33.55 -40.06
N ASP A 122 34.38 -33.90 -41.30
CA ASP A 122 34.46 -33.15 -42.55
C ASP A 122 33.23 -32.43 -43.14
N ALA A 123 33.58 -31.54 -44.08
CA ALA A 123 32.77 -30.71 -44.96
C ALA A 123 31.62 -31.40 -45.70
N ALA A 124 30.48 -30.68 -45.87
CA ALA A 124 29.85 -30.40 -47.17
C ALA A 124 28.51 -29.63 -47.07
N LYS A 125 28.48 -28.45 -47.71
CA LYS A 125 27.49 -28.00 -48.72
C LYS A 125 26.00 -27.79 -48.36
N LYS A 126 25.59 -26.51 -48.50
CA LYS A 126 24.26 -25.88 -48.73
C LYS A 126 23.13 -26.81 -49.23
N ILE A 127 21.88 -26.61 -48.76
CA ILE A 127 20.78 -25.83 -49.41
C ILE A 127 19.42 -25.91 -48.66
N ASN A 128 18.65 -24.83 -48.84
CA ASN A 128 17.26 -24.47 -48.53
C ASN A 128 16.19 -25.56 -48.35
N GLY A 129 15.25 -25.30 -47.42
CA GLY A 129 13.93 -25.93 -47.35
C GLY A 129 12.94 -25.14 -46.50
N THR A 130 11.95 -24.55 -47.16
CA THR A 130 10.75 -23.84 -46.66
C THR A 130 9.82 -24.71 -45.82
N ALA A 131 9.21 -24.15 -44.77
CA ALA A 131 7.86 -24.53 -44.30
C ALA A 131 7.19 -23.37 -43.56
N LEU A 132 6.03 -22.95 -44.09
CA LEU A 132 5.10 -21.97 -43.53
C LEU A 132 4.42 -22.50 -42.26
N ILE A 133 4.08 -21.62 -41.31
CA ILE A 133 2.85 -21.73 -40.48
C ILE A 133 2.24 -20.34 -40.29
N GLU A 134 0.91 -20.30 -40.42
CA GLU A 134 0.01 -19.18 -40.68
C GLU A 134 -0.29 -18.25 -39.49
N LYS A 135 -0.77 -17.06 -39.88
CA LYS A 135 -1.43 -16.05 -39.05
C LYS A 135 -2.79 -16.56 -38.57
N ILE A 136 -3.12 -16.33 -37.31
CA ILE A 136 -4.50 -16.23 -36.85
C ILE A 136 -4.74 -14.78 -36.44
N LYS A 137 -5.60 -14.11 -37.21
CA LYS A 137 -6.31 -12.89 -36.82
C LYS A 137 -7.63 -13.33 -36.22
N THR A 138 -8.04 -12.75 -35.10
CA THR A 138 -9.43 -12.79 -34.67
C THR A 138 -9.91 -11.34 -34.61
N GLU A 139 -10.80 -11.03 -35.54
CA GLU A 139 -11.65 -9.83 -35.55
C GLU A 139 -12.82 -10.15 -34.60
N GLU A 140 -13.05 -9.32 -33.57
CA GLU A 140 -14.29 -9.35 -32.78
C GLU A 140 -15.28 -8.37 -33.42
N ASP A 141 -16.20 -8.94 -34.20
CA ASP A 141 -17.47 -8.32 -34.57
C ASP A 141 -18.49 -8.50 -33.43
N GLY A 142 -19.19 -7.42 -33.08
CA GLY A 142 -20.56 -7.50 -32.57
C GLY A 142 -20.82 -6.77 -31.24
N GLU A 143 -21.12 -5.47 -31.32
CA GLU A 143 -21.89 -4.78 -30.27
C GLU A 143 -23.25 -5.49 -30.10
N VAL A 144 -23.53 -5.92 -28.87
CA VAL A 144 -24.81 -6.51 -28.48
C VAL A 144 -25.67 -5.38 -27.89
N ASP A 145 -26.63 -4.88 -28.66
CA ASP A 145 -27.57 -3.84 -28.23
C ASP A 145 -28.54 -4.40 -27.16
N ILE A 146 -28.55 -3.76 -25.98
CA ILE A 146 -29.16 -4.27 -24.74
C ILE A 146 -30.52 -3.63 -24.37
N ASP A 147 -31.23 -3.02 -25.33
CA ASP A 147 -32.42 -2.19 -25.05
C ASP A 147 -33.78 -2.80 -25.48
N ASP A 148 -33.93 -4.13 -25.48
CA ASP A 148 -35.21 -4.78 -25.83
C ASP A 148 -35.68 -5.81 -24.76
N ILE A 149 -35.95 -5.33 -23.53
CA ILE A 149 -36.66 -6.09 -22.48
C ILE A 149 -38.08 -5.55 -22.22
#